data_AF-X6LTB7-F1
#
_entry.id   AF-X6LTB7-F1
#
_cell.length_a   1.000
_cell.length_b   1.000
_cell.length_c   1.000
_cell.angle_alpha   90.00
_cell.angle_beta   90.00
_cell.angle_gamma   90.00
#
_symmetry.space_group_name_H-M   'P 1'
#
loop_
_entity.id
_entity.type
_entity.pdbx_description
1 polymer ?
#
loop_
_entity_poly.entity_id
_entity_poly.type
_entity_poly.pdbx_seq_one_letter_code
_entity_poly.pdbx_strand_id
1 'polypeptide(L)'
;MVTENNKKIKFQNNEWCNYNFGVYLVGKNITLTVHCDKKELGYLKLKTSHLWIKHPSSTIDCSRLGYSSDQGPGKGESCNGGGYGTKGGGFMALLNNRKGGETYGEETLQKEIYFGSGGGSGGEYGGSGGGIIELIIEHQLLNCGSIQSNGEDGGIIGGGGSGGSILIKLQQCSFFPQDFGTIRCIGGNQCKTNEGGKGRIAIYGQKLQPDDIKKINPKPFNSIL
;
A
#
# COMPACT_ATOMS: atom_id res chain seq x y z
N MET A 1 1.16 22.68 -6.13
CA MET A 1 0.31 22.84 -4.92
C MET A 1 -1.14 22.67 -5.33
N VAL A 2 -1.93 21.93 -4.55
CA VAL A 2 -3.35 21.66 -4.83
C VAL A 2 -4.16 22.15 -3.63
N THR A 3 -4.87 23.25 -3.82
CA THR A 3 -5.68 23.91 -2.77
C THR A 3 -7.16 23.59 -2.90
N GLU A 4 -7.60 23.13 -4.06
CA GLU A 4 -8.99 22.79 -4.34
C GLU A 4 -9.41 21.49 -3.62
N ASN A 5 -10.65 21.47 -3.13
CA ASN A 5 -11.23 20.32 -2.43
C ASN A 5 -11.78 19.29 -3.42
N ASN A 6 -11.97 18.05 -2.98
CA ASN A 6 -12.64 16.97 -3.72
C ASN A 6 -12.00 16.67 -5.08
N LYS A 7 -10.67 16.64 -5.14
CA LYS A 7 -9.92 16.35 -6.37
C LYS A 7 -9.29 14.98 -6.37
N LYS A 8 -9.39 14.29 -7.51
CA LYS A 8 -8.59 13.09 -7.81
C LYS A 8 -7.50 13.44 -8.82
N ILE A 9 -6.25 13.31 -8.41
CA ILE A 9 -5.06 13.56 -9.22
C ILE A 9 -4.49 12.20 -9.61
N LYS A 10 -4.24 12.03 -10.91
CA LYS A 10 -3.67 10.80 -11.46
C LYS A 10 -2.31 11.11 -12.07
N PHE A 11 -1.28 10.45 -11.58
CA PHE A 11 0.05 10.44 -12.19
C PHE A 11 0.16 9.31 -13.23
N GLN A 12 1.17 9.39 -14.09
CA GLN A 12 1.47 8.33 -15.05
C GLN A 12 1.91 7.07 -14.30
N ASN A 13 1.44 5.91 -14.75
CA ASN A 13 1.72 4.64 -14.10
C ASN A 13 3.17 4.21 -14.35
N ASN A 14 3.84 3.69 -13.31
CA ASN A 14 5.21 3.16 -13.38
C ASN A 14 6.28 4.13 -13.93
N GLU A 15 6.00 5.43 -13.88
CA GLU A 15 6.92 6.47 -14.33
C GLU A 15 7.23 7.46 -13.21
N TRP A 16 8.50 7.89 -13.15
CA TRP A 16 8.94 8.85 -12.14
C TRP A 16 8.34 10.23 -12.38
N CYS A 17 7.44 10.64 -11.48
CA CYS A 17 6.99 12.00 -11.39
C CYS A 17 7.98 12.80 -10.53
N ASN A 18 8.69 13.75 -11.14
CA ASN A 18 9.72 14.55 -10.47
C ASN A 18 9.21 15.97 -10.19
N TYR A 19 9.18 16.36 -8.91
CA TYR A 19 8.75 17.69 -8.47
C TYR A 19 9.79 18.35 -7.56
N ASN A 20 10.64 19.19 -8.15
CA ASN A 20 11.78 19.83 -7.46
C ASN A 20 11.39 20.76 -6.31
N PHE A 21 10.18 21.32 -6.33
CA PHE A 21 9.74 22.30 -5.33
C PHE A 21 8.78 21.73 -4.29
N GLY A 22 8.32 20.48 -4.44
CA GLY A 22 7.37 19.87 -3.52
C GLY A 22 6.02 19.52 -4.13
N VAL A 23 5.37 18.54 -3.52
CA VAL A 23 3.96 18.17 -3.72
C VAL A 23 3.19 18.53 -2.47
N TYR A 24 2.20 19.41 -2.63
CA TYR A 24 1.44 19.98 -1.53
C TYR A 24 -0.05 19.75 -1.75
N LEU A 25 -0.65 18.81 -1.01
CA LEU A 25 -2.08 18.53 -0.97
C LEU A 25 -2.69 19.31 0.22
N VAL A 26 -3.18 20.52 -0.06
CA VAL A 26 -3.65 21.47 0.95
C VAL A 26 -5.16 21.36 1.16
N GLY A 27 -5.91 21.14 0.08
CA GLY A 27 -7.36 20.97 0.13
C GLY A 27 -7.82 19.69 0.85
N LYS A 28 -9.12 19.61 1.09
CA LYS A 28 -9.81 18.46 1.69
C LYS A 28 -10.20 17.44 0.62
N ASN A 29 -10.25 16.16 0.98
CA ASN A 29 -10.71 15.07 0.11
C ASN A 29 -9.93 15.01 -1.21
N ILE A 30 -8.61 15.23 -1.14
CA ILE A 30 -7.73 15.06 -2.30
C ILE A 30 -7.24 13.62 -2.32
N THR A 31 -7.40 12.94 -3.45
CA THR A 31 -6.82 11.62 -3.69
C THR A 31 -5.75 11.73 -4.76
N LEU A 32 -4.50 11.41 -4.43
CA LEU A 32 -3.42 11.26 -5.39
C LEU A 32 -3.20 9.78 -5.66
N THR A 33 -3.23 9.38 -6.93
CA THR A 33 -3.11 7.98 -7.37
C THR A 33 -2.45 7.93 -8.76
N VAL A 34 -2.42 6.77 -9.41
CA VAL A 34 -1.96 6.60 -10.79
C VAL A 34 -3.12 6.41 -11.78
N HIS A 35 -2.86 6.74 -13.04
CA HIS A 35 -3.70 6.36 -14.15
C HIS A 35 -3.47 4.88 -14.45
N CYS A 36 -4.43 4.02 -14.12
CA CYS A 36 -4.31 2.57 -14.31
C CYS A 36 -5.51 2.08 -15.11
N ASP A 37 -5.26 1.43 -16.24
CA ASP A 37 -6.30 0.72 -16.99
C ASP A 37 -6.67 -0.60 -16.30
N LYS A 38 -7.84 -1.16 -16.64
CA LYS A 38 -8.42 -2.34 -15.96
C LYS A 38 -7.52 -3.60 -15.92
N LYS A 39 -6.46 -3.66 -16.73
CA LYS A 39 -5.53 -4.79 -16.80
C LYS A 39 -4.14 -4.46 -16.25
N GLU A 40 -3.89 -3.21 -15.91
CA GLU A 40 -2.59 -2.77 -15.44
C GLU A 40 -2.50 -2.84 -13.92
N LEU A 41 -1.28 -2.97 -13.42
CA LEU A 41 -0.96 -2.88 -12.00
C LEU A 41 -0.50 -1.45 -11.71
N GLY A 42 -0.98 -0.86 -10.62
CA GLY A 42 -0.72 0.53 -10.27
C GLY A 42 0.57 0.67 -9.47
N TYR A 43 1.53 1.39 -10.05
CA TYR A 43 2.81 1.74 -9.45
C TYR A 43 3.02 3.25 -9.46
N LEU A 44 2.79 3.89 -8.31
CA LEU A 44 3.10 5.30 -8.11
C LEU A 44 4.59 5.49 -7.79
N LYS A 45 5.29 6.28 -8.62
CA LYS A 45 6.67 6.71 -8.38
C LYS A 45 6.74 8.22 -8.28
N LEU A 46 7.10 8.74 -7.11
CA LEU A 46 7.19 10.17 -6.86
C LEU A 46 8.54 10.54 -6.25
N LYS A 47 9.27 11.42 -6.93
CA LYS A 47 10.43 12.11 -6.36
C LYS A 47 10.09 13.57 -6.12
N THR A 48 10.30 14.06 -4.90
CA THR A 48 10.00 15.45 -4.58
C THR A 48 10.81 16.01 -3.42
N SER A 49 11.00 17.32 -3.36
CA SER A 49 11.68 17.95 -2.23
C SER A 49 10.86 17.86 -0.93
N HIS A 50 9.56 18.07 -1.02
CA HIS A 50 8.64 18.17 0.11
C HIS A 50 7.34 17.46 -0.24
N LEU A 51 6.80 16.65 0.67
CA LEU A 51 5.49 16.02 0.48
C LEU A 51 4.58 16.37 1.66
N TRP A 52 3.58 17.21 1.41
CA TRP A 52 2.61 17.59 2.44
C TRP A 52 1.20 17.13 2.09
N ILE A 53 0.56 16.45 3.04
CA ILE A 53 -0.86 16.10 3.05
C ILE A 53 -1.45 16.82 4.26
N LYS A 54 -2.01 18.02 4.06
CA LYS A 54 -2.38 18.90 5.18
C LYS A 54 -3.72 18.57 5.84
N HIS A 55 -4.58 17.80 5.18
CA HIS A 55 -5.92 17.49 5.69
C HIS A 55 -6.08 15.98 5.94
N PRO A 56 -6.71 15.56 7.06
CA PRO A 56 -6.88 14.15 7.41
C PRO A 56 -7.72 13.34 6.43
N SER A 57 -8.54 14.02 5.63
CA SER A 57 -9.38 13.37 4.61
C SER A 57 -8.71 13.22 3.25
N SER A 58 -7.47 13.70 3.10
CA SER A 58 -6.70 13.60 1.86
C SER A 58 -5.76 12.39 1.92
N THR A 59 -5.51 11.77 0.77
CA THR A 59 -4.84 10.47 0.69
C THR A 59 -3.97 10.32 -0.56
N ILE A 60 -2.86 9.59 -0.42
CA ILE A 60 -2.16 8.95 -1.53
C ILE A 60 -2.61 7.49 -1.56
N ASP A 61 -3.22 7.05 -2.65
CA ASP A 61 -3.94 5.78 -2.69
C ASP A 61 -3.60 4.95 -3.92
N CYS A 62 -3.01 3.77 -3.68
CA CYS A 62 -2.83 2.70 -4.67
C CYS A 62 -3.51 1.40 -4.22
N SER A 63 -4.52 1.49 -3.35
CA SER A 63 -5.29 0.33 -2.92
C SER A 63 -5.99 -0.31 -4.10
N ARG A 64 -6.07 -1.65 -4.08
CA ARG A 64 -6.74 -2.47 -5.10
C ARG A 64 -6.12 -2.40 -6.51
N LEU A 65 -4.93 -1.81 -6.64
CA LEU A 65 -4.20 -1.70 -7.91
C LEU A 65 -3.12 -2.79 -8.08
N GLY A 66 -3.19 -3.87 -7.29
CA GLY A 66 -2.34 -5.05 -7.40
C GLY A 66 -2.97 -6.13 -8.27
N TYR A 67 -2.48 -7.37 -8.12
CA TYR A 67 -2.98 -8.49 -8.91
C TYR A 67 -4.47 -8.72 -8.66
N SER A 68 -5.21 -9.01 -9.73
CA SER A 68 -6.64 -9.29 -9.65
C SER A 68 -6.94 -10.67 -9.04
N SER A 69 -8.23 -11.00 -8.85
CA SER A 69 -8.70 -12.31 -8.36
C SER A 69 -7.93 -13.47 -8.97
N ASP A 70 -7.53 -14.43 -8.14
CA ASP A 70 -6.80 -15.65 -8.54
C ASP A 70 -5.47 -15.40 -9.28
N GLN A 71 -4.86 -14.22 -9.10
CA GLN A 71 -3.58 -13.83 -9.69
C GLN A 71 -2.57 -13.35 -8.65
N GLY A 72 -1.30 -13.39 -9.04
CA GLY A 72 -0.17 -12.97 -8.21
C GLY A 72 0.58 -14.14 -7.55
N PRO A 73 1.82 -13.92 -7.09
CA PRO A 73 2.67 -14.99 -6.55
C PRO A 73 2.12 -15.65 -5.29
N GLY A 74 1.41 -14.88 -4.46
CA GLY A 74 0.74 -15.34 -3.25
C GLY A 74 -0.77 -15.36 -3.42
N LYS A 75 -1.30 -15.67 -4.61
CA LYS A 75 -2.76 -15.70 -4.80
C LYS A 75 -3.46 -16.63 -3.82
N GLY A 76 -4.67 -16.26 -3.42
CA GLY A 76 -5.54 -17.16 -2.66
C GLY A 76 -6.01 -18.32 -3.54
N GLU A 77 -6.12 -19.52 -2.95
CA GLU A 77 -6.74 -20.67 -3.60
C GLU A 77 -8.20 -20.81 -3.17
N SER A 78 -9.09 -21.14 -4.11
CA SER A 78 -10.51 -21.35 -3.82
C SER A 78 -11.10 -20.11 -3.13
N CYS A 79 -11.62 -20.21 -1.90
CA CYS A 79 -12.20 -19.08 -1.15
C CYS A 79 -11.21 -18.35 -0.21
N ASN A 80 -9.91 -18.65 -0.29
CA ASN A 80 -8.91 -18.14 0.66
C ASN A 80 -8.35 -16.77 0.26
N GLY A 81 -7.83 -16.02 1.23
CA GLY A 81 -7.21 -14.72 0.97
C GLY A 81 -5.82 -14.83 0.33
N GLY A 82 -5.43 -13.81 -0.42
CA GLY A 82 -4.09 -13.69 -1.00
C GLY A 82 -3.06 -13.31 0.06
N GLY A 83 -1.84 -13.82 -0.05
CA GLY A 83 -0.69 -13.47 0.81
C GLY A 83 0.26 -12.48 0.15
N TYR A 84 1.08 -11.81 0.98
CA TYR A 84 2.26 -11.07 0.53
C TYR A 84 3.29 -10.90 1.67
N GLY A 85 3.15 -9.85 2.49
CA GLY A 85 3.99 -9.61 3.67
C GLY A 85 3.62 -10.52 4.84
N THR A 86 2.36 -10.93 4.92
CA THR A 86 1.90 -12.06 5.74
C THR A 86 1.13 -13.05 4.88
N LYS A 87 0.94 -14.27 5.39
CA LYS A 87 0.05 -15.24 4.74
C LYS A 87 -1.39 -14.71 4.72
N GLY A 88 -2.14 -15.08 3.69
CA GLY A 88 -3.59 -14.91 3.67
C GLY A 88 -4.29 -15.89 4.62
N GLY A 89 -5.46 -15.52 5.11
CA GLY A 89 -6.36 -16.39 5.85
C GLY A 89 -7.03 -17.43 4.94
N GLY A 90 -7.42 -18.58 5.52
CA GLY A 90 -8.13 -19.63 4.81
C GLY A 90 -9.34 -20.14 5.58
N PHE A 91 -10.47 -20.32 4.89
CA PHE A 91 -11.73 -20.81 5.47
C PHE A 91 -11.62 -22.24 6.00
N MET A 92 -10.71 -23.05 5.43
CA MET A 92 -10.55 -24.47 5.74
C MET A 92 -9.27 -24.82 6.51
N ALA A 93 -8.73 -23.87 7.29
CA ALA A 93 -7.57 -24.12 8.15
C ALA A 93 -7.80 -25.24 9.20
N LEU A 94 -9.05 -25.63 9.45
CA LEU A 94 -9.45 -26.65 10.45
C LEU A 94 -9.61 -28.09 9.91
N LEU A 95 -9.61 -28.33 8.58
CA LEU A 95 -9.92 -29.66 8.02
C LEU A 95 -8.85 -30.21 7.04
N ASN A 96 -7.58 -29.85 7.25
CA ASN A 96 -6.40 -30.34 6.52
C ASN A 96 -6.24 -29.84 5.06
N ASN A 97 -5.34 -28.87 4.88
CA ASN A 97 -4.56 -28.54 3.66
C ASN A 97 -4.94 -27.36 2.75
N ARG A 98 -5.98 -26.55 3.01
CA ARG A 98 -6.18 -25.30 2.22
C ARG A 98 -5.69 -24.08 2.98
N LYS A 99 -4.42 -23.73 2.77
CA LYS A 99 -3.77 -22.53 3.32
C LYS A 99 -4.11 -21.32 2.45
N GLY A 100 -4.18 -20.12 3.05
CA GLY A 100 -4.24 -18.90 2.26
C GLY A 100 -2.93 -18.65 1.52
N GLY A 101 -2.93 -17.64 0.66
CA GLY A 101 -1.79 -17.31 -0.18
C GLY A 101 -0.51 -17.14 0.63
N GLU A 102 0.60 -17.62 0.07
CA GLU A 102 1.91 -17.62 0.73
C GLU A 102 2.59 -16.25 0.71
N THR A 103 3.55 -16.06 1.62
CA THR A 103 4.37 -14.83 1.65
C THR A 103 5.43 -14.83 0.56
N TYR A 104 5.76 -13.67 0.01
CA TYR A 104 6.86 -13.51 -0.95
C TYR A 104 7.54 -12.14 -0.83
N GLY A 105 8.67 -12.01 -1.50
CA GLY A 105 9.54 -10.84 -1.41
C GLY A 105 10.23 -10.70 -0.06
N GLU A 106 11.00 -9.62 0.07
CA GLU A 106 11.80 -9.32 1.24
C GLU A 106 11.30 -8.03 1.93
N GLU A 107 11.57 -7.87 3.22
CA GLU A 107 10.97 -6.81 4.06
C GLU A 107 11.53 -5.40 3.84
N THR A 108 12.74 -5.31 3.29
CA THR A 108 13.48 -4.07 3.04
C THR A 108 13.00 -3.35 1.77
N LEU A 109 12.37 -4.07 0.83
CA LEU A 109 11.91 -3.52 -0.47
C LEU A 109 13.05 -2.87 -1.30
N GLN A 110 14.29 -3.29 -1.10
CA GLN A 110 15.46 -2.78 -1.83
C GLN A 110 15.78 -3.60 -3.06
N LYS A 111 15.63 -4.93 -3.00
CA LYS A 111 15.96 -5.81 -4.12
C LYS A 111 14.87 -5.78 -5.18
N GLU A 112 13.62 -5.89 -4.71
CA GLU A 112 12.44 -5.89 -5.57
C GLU A 112 11.24 -5.42 -4.76
N ILE A 113 10.34 -4.70 -5.41
CA ILE A 113 9.10 -4.19 -4.83
C ILE A 113 7.96 -4.87 -5.57
N TYR A 114 7.07 -5.53 -4.84
CA TYR A 114 6.02 -6.34 -5.46
C TYR A 114 4.63 -5.78 -5.22
N PHE A 115 3.75 -6.01 -6.18
CA PHE A 115 2.32 -5.81 -6.01
C PHE A 115 1.74 -6.84 -5.04
N GLY A 116 0.64 -6.49 -4.37
CA GLY A 116 -0.15 -7.42 -3.59
C GLY A 116 -0.86 -8.44 -4.49
N SER A 117 -1.06 -9.66 -3.98
CA SER A 117 -1.74 -10.75 -4.69
C SER A 117 -3.26 -10.68 -4.51
N GLY A 118 -3.99 -11.20 -5.49
CA GLY A 118 -5.44 -11.34 -5.39
C GLY A 118 -5.87 -12.47 -4.46
N GLY A 119 -7.05 -12.32 -3.88
CA GLY A 119 -7.74 -13.40 -3.19
C GLY A 119 -8.28 -14.45 -4.16
N GLY A 120 -8.59 -15.64 -3.64
CA GLY A 120 -9.24 -16.68 -4.41
C GLY A 120 -10.71 -16.36 -4.66
N SER A 121 -11.24 -16.69 -5.84
CA SER A 121 -12.62 -16.39 -6.23
C SER A 121 -13.68 -17.19 -5.46
N GLY A 122 -13.39 -18.44 -5.12
CA GLY A 122 -14.35 -19.33 -4.46
C GLY A 122 -15.59 -19.65 -5.28
N GLY A 123 -15.60 -19.35 -6.59
CA GLY A 123 -16.79 -19.41 -7.46
C GLY A 123 -17.47 -18.04 -7.67
N GLU A 124 -17.02 -16.97 -7.01
CA GLU A 124 -17.41 -15.58 -7.25
C GLU A 124 -16.19 -14.74 -7.70
N TYR A 125 -15.98 -13.56 -7.11
CA TYR A 125 -14.77 -12.74 -7.31
C TYR A 125 -13.96 -12.65 -6.01
N GLY A 126 -12.66 -12.87 -6.12
CA GLY A 126 -11.69 -12.58 -5.06
C GLY A 126 -11.30 -11.10 -5.10
N GLY A 127 -10.87 -10.57 -3.97
CA GLY A 127 -10.42 -9.18 -3.88
C GLY A 127 -9.08 -8.99 -4.60
N SER A 128 -8.92 -7.86 -5.28
CA SER A 128 -7.64 -7.44 -5.88
C SER A 128 -6.60 -7.07 -4.82
N GLY A 129 -5.32 -7.34 -5.06
CA GLY A 129 -4.23 -6.92 -4.18
C GLY A 129 -3.99 -5.40 -4.20
N GLY A 130 -3.16 -4.89 -3.29
CA GLY A 130 -2.69 -3.49 -3.30
C GLY A 130 -1.60 -3.23 -4.33
N GLY A 131 -1.51 -1.99 -4.83
CA GLY A 131 -0.47 -1.54 -5.76
C GLY A 131 0.88 -1.25 -5.09
N ILE A 132 1.72 -0.47 -5.76
CA ILE A 132 3.01 -0.01 -5.21
C ILE A 132 3.03 1.51 -5.11
N ILE A 133 3.52 2.01 -3.98
CA ILE A 133 3.86 3.42 -3.77
C ILE A 133 5.35 3.51 -3.45
N GLU A 134 6.13 4.14 -4.31
CA GLU A 134 7.54 4.47 -4.09
C GLU A 134 7.72 6.00 -4.03
N LEU A 135 8.16 6.48 -2.87
CA LEU A 135 8.36 7.90 -2.57
C LEU A 135 9.84 8.15 -2.28
N ILE A 136 10.44 9.08 -3.01
CA ILE A 136 11.75 9.65 -2.71
C ILE A 136 11.54 11.11 -2.31
N ILE A 137 11.79 11.42 -1.05
CA ILE A 137 11.53 12.75 -0.47
C ILE A 137 12.85 13.33 0.03
N GLU A 138 13.22 14.50 -0.47
CA GLU A 138 14.54 15.07 -0.17
C GLU A 138 14.57 15.69 1.24
N HIS A 139 13.58 16.51 1.60
CA HIS A 139 13.64 17.32 2.84
C HIS A 139 12.55 17.01 3.87
N GLN A 140 11.29 16.87 3.48
CA GLN A 140 10.21 16.78 4.47
C GLN A 140 8.97 16.00 3.99
N LEU A 141 8.52 15.08 4.83
CA LEU A 141 7.21 14.46 4.80
C LEU A 141 6.35 15.01 5.94
N LEU A 142 5.23 15.64 5.61
CA LEU A 142 4.17 16.00 6.57
C LEU A 142 2.86 15.37 6.12
N ASN A 143 2.49 14.26 6.73
CA ASN A 143 1.26 13.54 6.43
C ASN A 143 0.26 13.68 7.58
N CYS A 144 -0.70 14.59 7.47
CA CYS A 144 -1.86 14.62 8.37
C CYS A 144 -2.99 13.69 7.91
N GLY A 145 -2.89 13.13 6.70
CA GLY A 145 -3.86 12.23 6.09
C GLY A 145 -3.39 10.78 6.06
N SER A 146 -3.50 10.15 4.89
CA SER A 146 -3.13 8.74 4.71
C SER A 146 -2.32 8.45 3.45
N ILE A 147 -1.43 7.46 3.54
CA ILE A 147 -0.75 6.83 2.40
C ILE A 147 -1.12 5.35 2.43
N GLN A 148 -1.78 4.85 1.40
CA GLN A 148 -2.39 3.52 1.45
C GLN A 148 -2.21 2.69 0.16
N SER A 149 -1.90 1.42 0.36
CA SER A 149 -1.87 0.37 -0.66
C SER A 149 -2.54 -0.89 -0.13
N ASN A 150 -3.84 -0.78 0.17
CA ASN A 150 -4.61 -1.88 0.76
C ASN A 150 -5.13 -2.84 -0.31
N GLY A 151 -5.34 -4.10 0.07
CA GLY A 151 -6.09 -5.07 -0.72
C GLY A 151 -7.60 -4.78 -0.70
N GLU A 152 -8.31 -5.36 -1.66
CA GLU A 152 -9.76 -5.33 -1.77
C GLU A 152 -10.40 -6.50 -1.03
N ASP A 153 -11.62 -6.27 -0.54
CA ASP A 153 -12.47 -7.35 -0.03
C ASP A 153 -12.93 -8.26 -1.17
N GLY A 154 -12.91 -9.57 -0.94
CA GLY A 154 -13.55 -10.52 -1.86
C GLY A 154 -15.08 -10.50 -1.72
N GLY A 155 -15.75 -11.24 -2.61
CA GLY A 155 -17.20 -11.50 -2.53
C GLY A 155 -17.63 -12.20 -1.24
N ILE A 156 -18.86 -12.73 -1.22
CA ILE A 156 -19.41 -13.38 -0.01
C ILE A 156 -18.54 -14.57 0.39
N ILE A 157 -18.15 -15.37 -0.61
CA ILE A 157 -17.29 -16.54 -0.48
C ILE A 157 -15.89 -16.32 -1.04
N GLY A 158 -15.61 -15.16 -1.64
CA GLY A 158 -14.31 -14.80 -2.19
C GLY A 158 -13.34 -14.34 -1.10
N GLY A 159 -12.06 -14.70 -1.24
CA GLY A 159 -10.98 -14.26 -0.35
C GLY A 159 -10.58 -12.81 -0.56
N GLY A 160 -10.07 -12.17 0.49
CA GLY A 160 -9.52 -10.81 0.39
C GLY A 160 -8.19 -10.77 -0.35
N GLY A 161 -7.98 -9.72 -1.14
CA GLY A 161 -6.67 -9.43 -1.74
C GLY A 161 -5.66 -8.98 -0.68
N SER A 162 -4.38 -9.24 -0.90
CA SER A 162 -3.34 -8.81 0.04
C SER A 162 -3.06 -7.31 -0.06
N GLY A 163 -2.49 -6.72 0.99
CA GLY A 163 -1.88 -5.39 0.88
C GLY A 163 -0.73 -5.38 -0.14
N GLY A 164 -0.37 -4.20 -0.64
CA GLY A 164 0.74 -4.00 -1.58
C GLY A 164 2.02 -3.51 -0.89
N SER A 165 2.82 -2.69 -1.59
CA SER A 165 4.08 -2.15 -1.07
C SER A 165 4.06 -0.64 -0.94
N ILE A 166 4.63 -0.14 0.16
CA ILE A 166 4.96 1.27 0.34
C ILE A 166 6.45 1.38 0.68
N LEU A 167 7.22 2.05 -0.16
CA LEU A 167 8.62 2.38 0.07
C LEU A 167 8.76 3.90 0.18
N ILE A 168 9.31 4.37 1.30
CA ILE A 168 9.59 5.79 1.53
C ILE A 168 11.08 5.96 1.80
N LYS A 169 11.76 6.75 0.98
CA LYS A 169 13.17 7.10 1.14
C LYS A 169 13.29 8.60 1.44
N LEU A 170 13.75 8.91 2.65
CA LEU A 170 14.09 10.26 3.08
C LEU A 170 15.60 10.50 2.86
N GLN A 171 16.02 11.56 2.17
CA GLN A 171 17.44 11.74 1.81
C GLN A 171 18.20 12.74 2.70
N GLN A 172 17.64 13.93 2.93
CA GLN A 172 18.30 15.04 3.63
C GLN A 172 17.38 15.61 4.74
N CYS A 173 16.75 14.71 5.48
CA CYS A 173 15.63 15.02 6.37
C CYS A 173 16.02 15.37 7.82
N SER A 174 17.31 15.35 8.16
CA SER A 174 17.79 15.67 9.53
C SER A 174 17.50 17.11 9.98
N PHE A 175 17.12 18.01 9.06
CA PHE A 175 16.87 19.42 9.34
C PHE A 175 15.41 19.78 9.58
N PHE A 176 14.45 18.93 9.18
CA PHE A 176 13.02 19.25 9.29
C PHE A 176 12.27 18.18 10.09
N PRO A 177 11.26 18.57 10.90
CA PRO A 177 10.41 17.61 11.57
C PRO A 177 9.60 16.83 10.55
N GLN A 178 9.49 15.52 10.77
CA GLN A 178 8.74 14.59 9.94
C GLN A 178 7.45 14.21 10.66
N ASP A 179 6.35 14.09 9.92
CA ASP A 179 5.10 13.49 10.39
C ASP A 179 4.67 12.45 9.36
N PHE A 180 4.72 11.17 9.75
CA PHE A 180 4.40 10.06 8.87
C PHE A 180 2.89 9.83 8.72
N GLY A 181 2.07 10.40 9.61
CA GLY A 181 0.62 10.22 9.57
C GLY A 181 0.19 8.77 9.57
N THR A 182 -0.93 8.48 8.92
CA THR A 182 -1.41 7.11 8.74
C THR A 182 -0.78 6.50 7.48
N ILE A 183 -0.15 5.33 7.62
CA ILE A 183 0.39 4.57 6.48
C ILE A 183 -0.12 3.13 6.54
N ARG A 184 -0.76 2.63 5.47
CA ARG A 184 -1.46 1.34 5.50
C ARG A 184 -1.22 0.46 4.27
N CYS A 185 -0.85 -0.80 4.52
CA CYS A 185 -0.87 -1.90 3.54
C CYS A 185 -1.58 -3.11 4.16
N ILE A 186 -2.86 -3.00 4.46
CA ILE A 186 -3.65 -4.13 4.99
C ILE A 186 -4.30 -4.92 3.85
N GLY A 187 -4.57 -6.21 4.08
CA GLY A 187 -5.37 -6.99 3.13
C GLY A 187 -6.86 -6.65 3.23
N GLY A 188 -7.67 -7.19 2.31
CA GLY A 188 -9.12 -7.20 2.42
C GLY A 188 -9.62 -8.23 3.43
N ASN A 189 -10.93 -8.26 3.68
CA ASN A 189 -11.63 -9.22 4.51
C ASN A 189 -11.08 -9.37 5.94
N GLN A 190 -10.47 -8.33 6.53
CA GLN A 190 -9.76 -8.40 7.84
C GLN A 190 -10.64 -8.79 9.05
N CYS A 191 -11.95 -8.98 8.86
CA CYS A 191 -12.88 -9.46 9.89
C CYS A 191 -13.42 -10.87 9.59
N LYS A 192 -12.84 -11.58 8.62
CA LYS A 192 -13.25 -12.91 8.15
C LYS A 192 -12.06 -13.86 8.16
N THR A 193 -12.35 -15.16 8.14
CA THR A 193 -11.32 -16.22 8.08
C THR A 193 -10.56 -16.26 6.76
N ASN A 194 -11.09 -15.65 5.70
CA ASN A 194 -10.47 -15.54 4.39
C ASN A 194 -9.85 -14.16 4.13
N GLU A 195 -9.30 -13.55 5.19
CA GLU A 195 -8.60 -12.27 5.11
C GLU A 195 -7.40 -12.30 4.15
N GLY A 196 -7.18 -11.20 3.43
CA GLY A 196 -5.93 -11.00 2.71
C GLY A 196 -4.78 -10.74 3.68
N GLY A 197 -3.60 -11.24 3.35
CA GLY A 197 -2.37 -10.94 4.06
C GLY A 197 -2.04 -9.45 3.99
N LYS A 198 -1.32 -8.96 5.01
CA LYS A 198 -0.79 -7.60 4.99
C LYS A 198 0.32 -7.50 3.95
N GLY A 199 0.53 -6.28 3.46
CA GLY A 199 1.59 -5.96 2.53
C GLY A 199 2.92 -5.68 3.22
N ARG A 200 3.77 -4.86 2.61
CA ARG A 200 5.08 -4.48 3.16
C ARG A 200 5.25 -2.97 3.15
N ILE A 201 5.87 -2.45 4.21
CA ILE A 201 6.20 -1.02 4.33
C ILE A 201 7.67 -0.93 4.70
N ALA A 202 8.44 -0.14 3.97
CA ALA A 202 9.83 0.15 4.29
C ALA A 202 10.07 1.67 4.29
N ILE A 203 10.73 2.17 5.33
CA ILE A 203 11.01 3.59 5.54
C ILE A 203 12.49 3.79 5.83
N TYR A 204 13.16 4.59 5.00
CA TYR A 204 14.58 4.87 5.04
C TYR A 204 14.87 6.33 5.35
N GLY A 205 16.03 6.60 5.96
CA GLY A 205 16.58 7.94 6.15
C GLY A 205 16.09 8.71 7.39
N GLN A 206 15.25 8.07 8.22
CA GLN A 206 14.82 8.63 9.50
C GLN A 206 14.49 7.49 10.47
N LYS A 207 14.94 7.61 11.72
CA LYS A 207 14.53 6.71 12.80
C LYS A 207 13.09 7.05 13.20
N LEU A 208 12.19 6.06 13.11
CA LEU A 208 10.80 6.22 13.53
C LEU A 208 10.69 6.23 15.07
N GLN A 209 9.85 7.13 15.59
CA GLN A 209 9.50 7.13 17.00
C GLN A 209 8.40 6.11 17.30
N PRO A 210 8.25 5.65 18.57
CA PRO A 210 7.20 4.70 18.93
C PRO A 210 5.79 5.16 18.55
N ASP A 211 5.51 6.47 18.63
CA ASP A 211 4.21 7.02 18.25
C ASP A 211 3.97 7.09 16.74
N ASP A 212 5.03 7.17 15.93
CA ASP A 212 4.92 7.02 14.47
C ASP A 212 4.53 5.58 14.12
N ILE A 213 5.20 4.60 14.75
CA ILE A 213 4.97 3.17 14.49
C ILE A 213 3.52 2.78 14.76
N LYS A 214 2.86 3.37 15.77
CA LYS A 214 1.44 3.12 16.08
C LYS A 214 0.50 3.51 14.95
N LYS A 215 0.88 4.46 14.08
CA LYS A 215 0.07 4.95 12.96
C LYS A 215 0.35 4.19 11.65
N ILE A 216 1.30 3.26 11.66
CA ILE A 216 1.75 2.51 10.47
C ILE A 216 1.37 1.04 10.61
N ASN A 217 0.67 0.48 9.62
CA ASN A 217 0.23 -0.92 9.65
C ASN A 217 0.31 -1.56 8.26
N PRO A 218 1.10 -2.64 8.06
CA PRO A 218 1.87 -3.40 9.05
C PRO A 218 3.08 -2.64 9.60
N LYS A 219 3.73 -3.18 10.64
CA LYS A 219 4.97 -2.64 11.19
C LYS A 219 5.99 -2.48 10.05
N PRO A 220 6.59 -1.29 9.86
CA PRO A 220 7.51 -1.07 8.76
C PRO A 220 8.88 -1.66 9.07
N PHE A 221 9.62 -2.06 8.02
CA PHE A 221 11.07 -2.09 8.07
C PHE A 221 11.57 -0.65 8.16
N ASN A 222 12.46 -0.34 9.11
CA ASN A 222 12.99 1.01 9.29
C ASN A 222 14.51 1.00 9.38
N SER A 223 15.14 1.85 8.56
CA SER A 223 16.59 2.03 8.53
C SER A 223 16.92 3.52 8.42
N ILE A 224 18.06 3.92 8.99
CA ILE A 224 18.63 5.27 8.83
C ILE A 224 19.66 5.35 7.71
N LEU A 225 20.10 4.20 7.19
CA LEU A 225 21.04 4.04 6.08
C LEU A 225 20.32 4.11 4.73
#